data_AF-A0A935N1P2-F1
#
_entry.id   AF-A0A935N1P2-F1
#
_cell.length_a   1.000
_cell.length_b   1.000
_cell.length_c   1.000
_cell.angle_alpha   90.00
_cell.angle_beta   90.00
_cell.angle_gamma   90.00
#
_symmetry.space_group_name_H-M   'P 1'
#
loop_
_entity.id
_entity.type
_entity.pdbx_description
1 polymer ?
#
loop_
_entity_poly.entity_id
_entity_poly.type
_entity_poly.pdbx_seq_one_letter_code
_entity_poly.pdbx_strand_id
1 'polypeptide(L)'
;MQIEELQCPTDEIAAYVDGELDAALEMRMDLHFASCRACSIELNHQKEFLRNLDISLGHERELELPADFAKQVVVNAESTVSGLRRPSERFNALFICAGLALFVLFAMGAEAGSLLDKAAEALGQTAAIGGIFGHLVYSLFIGLAIVVRSIAGQAQIGVLAVGAMALMFAGFSLYISRRVLRTLKT
;
A
#
# COMPACT_ATOMS: atom_id res chain seq x y z
N MET A 1 -23.73 -45.52 13.81
CA MET A 1 -23.59 -44.07 13.99
C MET A 1 -22.84 -43.89 15.29
N GLN A 2 -21.53 -43.72 15.20
CA GLN A 2 -20.64 -43.66 16.36
C GLN A 2 -20.88 -42.33 17.07
N ILE A 3 -21.32 -42.40 18.33
CA ILE A 3 -21.34 -41.26 19.24
C ILE A 3 -19.88 -41.09 19.66
N GLU A 4 -19.15 -40.22 18.96
CA GLU A 4 -17.85 -39.75 19.42
C GLU A 4 -18.00 -39.18 20.83
N GLU A 5 -17.00 -39.46 21.64
CA GLU A 5 -16.94 -39.27 23.08
C GLU A 5 -17.35 -37.86 23.52
N LEU A 6 -18.06 -37.79 24.64
CA LEU A 6 -18.47 -36.57 25.37
C LEU A 6 -17.24 -35.73 25.81
N GLN A 7 -16.53 -35.10 24.89
CA GLN A 7 -15.69 -33.96 25.21
C GLN A 7 -16.50 -32.70 24.94
N CYS A 8 -16.75 -31.93 26.00
CA CYS A 8 -17.34 -30.61 25.92
C CYS A 8 -16.31 -29.69 25.24
N PRO A 9 -16.53 -29.23 23.99
CA PRO A 9 -15.52 -28.50 23.26
C PRO A 9 -15.62 -27.01 23.61
N THR A 10 -14.91 -26.57 24.66
CA THR A 10 -14.98 -25.18 25.14
C THR A 10 -14.63 -24.14 24.07
N ASP A 11 -13.64 -24.44 23.22
CA ASP A 11 -13.21 -23.53 22.15
C ASP A 11 -14.30 -23.34 21.08
N GLU A 12 -15.09 -24.38 20.79
CA GLU A 12 -16.19 -24.32 19.83
C GLU A 12 -17.38 -23.52 20.37
N ILE A 13 -17.56 -23.44 21.69
CA ILE A 13 -18.61 -22.61 22.33
C ILE A 13 -18.31 -21.13 22.10
N ALA A 14 -17.05 -20.71 22.22
CA ALA A 14 -16.66 -19.33 21.96
C ALA A 14 -16.85 -18.97 20.47
N ALA A 15 -16.39 -19.84 19.57
CA ALA A 15 -16.58 -19.65 18.12
C ALA A 15 -18.08 -19.64 17.71
N TYR A 16 -18.94 -20.40 18.40
CA TYR A 16 -20.39 -20.36 18.23
C TYR A 16 -20.97 -18.99 18.64
N VAL A 17 -20.50 -18.43 19.76
CA VAL A 17 -20.96 -17.12 20.25
C VAL A 17 -20.52 -15.98 19.31
N ASP A 18 -19.31 -16.08 18.74
CA ASP A 18 -18.77 -15.09 17.80
C ASP A 18 -19.34 -15.23 16.37
N GLY A 19 -20.06 -16.33 16.08
CA GLY A 19 -20.65 -16.60 14.78
C GLY A 19 -19.63 -17.01 13.71
N GLU A 20 -18.47 -17.53 14.11
CA GLU A 20 -17.38 -17.94 13.20
C GLU A 20 -17.50 -19.41 12.73
N LEU A 21 -18.49 -20.16 13.23
CA LEU A 21 -18.71 -21.55 12.86
C LEU A 21 -19.38 -21.70 11.49
N ASP A 22 -19.06 -22.81 10.82
CA ASP A 22 -19.82 -23.24 9.65
C ASP A 22 -21.23 -23.75 10.03
N ALA A 23 -22.16 -23.69 9.08
CA ALA A 23 -23.57 -24.05 9.32
C ALA A 23 -23.77 -25.52 9.77
N ALA A 24 -22.87 -26.44 9.40
CA ALA A 24 -22.99 -27.84 9.75
C ALA A 24 -22.55 -28.10 11.21
N LEU A 25 -21.53 -27.38 11.66
CA LEU A 25 -21.02 -27.41 13.03
C LEU A 25 -21.94 -26.63 13.98
N GLU A 26 -22.52 -25.51 13.53
CA GLU A 26 -23.55 -24.77 14.28
C GLU A 26 -24.75 -25.65 14.62
N MET A 27 -25.31 -26.38 13.64
CA MET A 27 -26.41 -27.32 13.85
C MET A 27 -26.04 -28.45 14.84
N ARG A 28 -24.79 -28.91 14.79
CA ARG A 28 -24.28 -29.95 15.72
C ARG A 28 -24.17 -29.41 17.14
N MET A 29 -23.73 -28.16 17.29
CA MET A 29 -23.67 -27.45 18.56
C MET A 29 -25.05 -27.21 19.16
N ASP A 30 -26.04 -26.84 18.34
CA ASP A 30 -27.43 -26.72 18.80
C ASP A 30 -27.97 -28.03 19.40
N LEU A 31 -27.71 -29.15 18.72
CA LEU A 31 -28.06 -30.48 19.22
C LEU A 31 -27.27 -30.84 20.50
N HIS A 32 -26.00 -30.44 20.59
CA HIS A 32 -25.18 -30.65 21.76
C HIS A 32 -25.68 -29.85 22.96
N PHE A 33 -26.02 -28.56 22.79
CA PHE A 33 -26.58 -27.73 23.86
C PHE A 33 -27.94 -28.23 24.36
N ALA A 34 -28.74 -28.82 23.48
CA ALA A 34 -30.02 -29.43 23.86
C ALA A 34 -29.85 -30.67 24.77
N SER A 35 -28.70 -31.36 24.70
CA SER A 35 -28.44 -32.62 25.41
C SER A 35 -27.41 -32.49 26.54
N CYS A 36 -26.50 -31.52 26.50
CA CYS A 36 -25.42 -31.32 27.45
C CYS A 36 -25.65 -30.07 28.31
N ARG A 37 -26.04 -30.29 29.57
CA ARG A 37 -26.30 -29.20 30.52
C ARG A 37 -25.05 -28.37 30.82
N ALA A 38 -23.87 -28.99 30.88
CA ALA A 38 -22.62 -28.28 31.18
C ALA A 38 -22.30 -27.23 30.10
N CYS A 39 -22.35 -27.62 28.83
CA CYS A 39 -22.13 -26.70 27.70
C CYS A 39 -23.21 -25.62 27.60
N SER A 40 -24.47 -25.94 27.93
CA SER A 40 -25.54 -24.94 27.97
C SER A 40 -25.30 -23.86 29.05
N ILE A 41 -24.72 -24.24 30.20
CA ILE A 41 -24.39 -23.32 31.28
C ILE A 41 -23.21 -22.43 30.85
N GLU A 42 -22.17 -23.03 30.27
CA GLU A 42 -21.03 -22.29 29.74
C GLU A 42 -21.44 -21.28 28.65
N LEU A 43 -22.26 -21.70 27.69
CA LEU A 43 -22.82 -20.81 26.66
C LEU A 43 -23.56 -19.61 27.27
N ASN A 44 -24.36 -19.85 28.31
CA ASN A 44 -25.09 -18.78 28.99
C ASN A 44 -24.15 -17.84 29.76
N HIS A 45 -23.10 -18.36 30.40
CA HIS A 45 -22.09 -17.52 31.06
C HIS A 45 -21.36 -16.62 30.07
N GLN A 46 -20.98 -17.13 28.89
CA GLN A 46 -20.35 -16.32 27.86
C GLN A 46 -21.30 -15.24 27.32
N LYS A 47 -22.57 -15.58 27.08
CA LYS A 47 -23.61 -14.61 26.68
C LYS A 47 -23.86 -13.54 27.75
N GLU A 48 -23.87 -13.94 29.03
CA GLU A 48 -24.02 -13.03 30.15
C GLU A 48 -22.81 -12.09 30.28
N PHE A 49 -21.60 -12.61 30.11
CA PHE A 49 -20.38 -11.82 30.08
C PHE A 49 -20.41 -10.76 28.97
N LEU A 50 -20.76 -11.14 27.74
CA LEU A 50 -20.87 -10.20 26.61
C LEU A 50 -21.93 -9.13 26.87
N ARG A 51 -23.08 -9.52 27.45
CA ARG A 51 -24.12 -8.55 27.83
C ARG A 51 -23.62 -7.57 28.89
N ASN A 52 -22.88 -8.05 29.89
CA ASN A 52 -22.32 -7.19 30.93
C ASN A 52 -21.25 -6.25 30.36
N LEU A 53 -20.44 -6.73 29.41
CA LEU A 53 -19.49 -5.91 28.67
C LEU A 53 -20.20 -4.81 27.89
N ASP A 54 -21.27 -5.16 27.16
CA ASP A 54 -22.10 -4.21 26.41
C ASP A 54 -22.72 -3.14 27.31
N ILE A 55 -23.26 -3.53 28.48
CA ILE A 55 -23.80 -2.59 29.48
C ILE A 55 -22.69 -1.69 30.04
N SER A 56 -21.51 -2.25 30.34
CA SER A 56 -20.38 -1.50 30.88
C SER A 56 -19.83 -0.51 29.87
N LEU A 57 -19.74 -0.89 28.60
CA LEU A 57 -19.29 -0.03 27.50
C LEU A 57 -20.35 0.98 27.10
N GLY A 58 -21.64 0.63 27.19
CA GLY A 58 -22.75 1.55 26.90
C GLY A 58 -22.84 2.73 27.87
N HIS A 59 -22.24 2.63 29.07
CA HIS A 59 -22.08 3.76 29.98
C HIS A 59 -20.94 4.72 29.58
N GLU A 60 -19.96 4.25 28.80
CA GLU A 60 -18.90 5.08 28.25
C GLU A 60 -19.38 5.81 27.00
N ARG A 61 -20.23 6.84 27.21
CA ARG A 61 -20.68 7.84 26.23
C ARG A 61 -21.09 7.26 24.88
N GLU A 62 -22.35 7.47 24.52
CA GLU A 62 -22.79 7.51 23.13
C GLU A 62 -21.79 8.39 22.34
N LEU A 63 -20.79 7.76 21.71
CA LEU A 63 -19.74 8.44 21.01
C LEU A 63 -20.44 9.01 19.79
N GLU A 64 -20.65 10.33 19.77
CA GLU A 64 -21.19 11.00 18.60
C GLU A 64 -20.20 10.78 17.46
N LEU A 65 -20.47 9.76 16.64
CA LEU A 65 -19.70 9.51 15.43
C LEU A 65 -19.94 10.69 14.49
N PRO A 66 -18.87 11.35 14.01
CA PRO A 66 -19.01 12.34 12.95
C PRO A 66 -19.75 11.72 11.76
N ALA A 67 -20.64 12.47 11.11
CA ALA A 67 -21.42 11.98 9.97
C ALA A 67 -20.54 11.41 8.83
N ASP A 68 -19.30 11.89 8.73
CA ASP A 68 -18.31 11.45 7.74
C ASP A 68 -17.36 10.35 8.25
N PHE A 69 -17.54 9.78 9.46
CA PHE A 69 -16.61 8.80 10.02
C PHE A 69 -16.47 7.56 9.13
N ALA A 70 -17.59 6.97 8.71
CA ALA A 70 -17.57 5.82 7.82
C ALA A 70 -16.85 6.14 6.50
N LYS A 71 -17.10 7.33 5.94
CA LYS A 71 -16.43 7.80 4.73
C LYS A 71 -14.93 7.98 4.95
N GLN A 72 -14.51 8.58 6.07
CA GLN A 72 -13.10 8.76 6.40
C GLN A 72 -12.40 7.44 6.65
N VAL A 73 -13.03 6.48 7.31
CA VAL A 73 -12.47 5.15 7.58
C VAL A 73 -12.33 4.37 6.27
N VAL A 74 -13.35 4.37 5.40
CA VAL A 74 -13.26 3.72 4.09
C VAL A 74 -12.16 4.35 3.25
N VAL A 75 -12.14 5.68 3.12
CA VAL A 75 -11.10 6.38 2.36
C VAL A 75 -9.71 6.14 2.96
N ASN A 76 -9.57 6.14 4.28
CA ASN A 76 -8.29 5.84 4.92
C ASN A 76 -7.90 4.37 4.75
N ALA A 77 -8.82 3.42 4.82
CA ALA A 77 -8.52 2.00 4.60
C ALA A 77 -8.09 1.74 3.14
N GLU A 78 -8.78 2.37 2.18
CA GLU A 78 -8.46 2.28 0.75
C GLU A 78 -7.17 3.00 0.38
N SER A 79 -6.90 4.16 0.98
CA SER A 79 -5.69 4.95 0.69
C SER A 79 -4.49 4.55 1.54
N THR A 80 -4.71 3.99 2.72
CA THR A 80 -3.70 3.49 3.66
C THR A 80 -3.57 1.99 3.54
N VAL A 81 -3.45 1.48 2.30
CA VAL A 81 -2.81 0.18 2.08
C VAL A 81 -1.31 0.39 2.30
N SER A 82 -0.92 0.43 3.56
CA SER A 82 0.42 0.79 4.04
C SER A 82 1.49 -0.26 3.79
N GLY A 83 1.25 -1.24 2.91
CA GLY A 83 2.17 -2.36 2.65
C GLY A 83 3.28 -2.09 1.64
N LEU A 84 3.34 -0.90 1.03
CA LEU A 84 4.32 -0.55 -0.01
C LEU A 84 5.09 0.75 0.26
N ARG A 85 4.99 1.29 1.48
CA ARG A 85 5.54 2.61 1.80
C ARG A 85 6.99 2.52 2.28
N ARG A 86 7.42 1.41 2.89
CA ARG A 86 8.82 1.28 3.30
C ARG A 86 9.67 0.81 2.11
N PRO A 87 10.85 1.42 1.89
CA PRO A 87 11.74 1.00 0.80
C PRO A 87 12.12 -0.48 0.92
N SER A 88 12.28 -1.01 2.13
CA SER A 88 12.53 -2.43 2.39
C SER A 88 11.38 -3.35 1.95
N GLU A 89 10.12 -2.93 2.11
CA GLU A 89 8.96 -3.72 1.67
C GLU A 89 8.87 -3.78 0.14
N ARG A 90 9.26 -2.70 -0.55
CA ARG A 90 9.34 -2.69 -2.01
C ARG A 90 10.37 -3.69 -2.54
N PHE A 91 11.52 -3.81 -1.88
CA PHE A 91 12.53 -4.80 -2.26
C PHE A 91 12.02 -6.23 -2.04
N ASN A 92 11.33 -6.49 -0.92
CA ASN A 92 10.75 -7.80 -0.66
C ASN A 92 9.66 -8.15 -1.68
N ALA A 93 8.76 -7.20 -1.99
CA ALA A 93 7.72 -7.39 -2.99
C ALA A 93 8.32 -7.64 -4.39
N LEU A 94 9.36 -6.86 -4.76
CA LEU A 94 10.07 -7.04 -6.03
C LEU A 94 10.78 -8.40 -6.10
N PHE A 95 11.38 -8.86 -5.00
CA PHE A 95 12.00 -10.18 -4.92
C PHE A 95 10.98 -11.31 -5.11
N ILE A 96 9.82 -11.23 -4.44
CA ILE A 96 8.73 -12.20 -4.61
C ILE A 96 8.20 -12.18 -6.06
N CYS A 97 7.96 -10.99 -6.62
CA CYS A 97 7.50 -10.84 -8.00
C CYS A 97 8.52 -11.38 -9.00
N ALA A 98 9.81 -11.11 -8.79
CA ALA A 98 10.88 -11.62 -9.63
C ALA A 98 10.99 -13.15 -9.55
N GLY A 99 10.85 -13.73 -8.35
CA GLY A 99 10.81 -15.17 -8.15
C GLY A 99 9.63 -15.83 -8.88
N LEU A 100 8.43 -15.26 -8.75
CA LEU A 100 7.23 -15.73 -9.46
C LEU A 100 7.38 -15.58 -10.98
N ALA A 101 7.92 -14.45 -11.45
CA ALA A 101 8.17 -14.24 -12.87
C ALA A 101 9.16 -15.27 -13.42
N LEU A 102 10.24 -15.56 -12.68
CA LEU A 102 11.21 -16.59 -13.06
C LEU A 102 10.56 -17.98 -13.07
N PHE A 103 9.72 -18.29 -12.09
CA PHE A 103 8.96 -19.54 -12.06
C PHE A 103 8.02 -19.67 -13.27
N VAL A 104 7.30 -18.61 -13.63
CA VAL A 104 6.45 -18.58 -14.83
C VAL A 104 7.29 -18.75 -16.11
N LEU A 105 8.42 -18.06 -16.22
CA LEU A 105 9.34 -18.21 -17.36
C LEU A 105 9.87 -19.64 -17.47
N PHE A 106 10.22 -20.25 -16.34
CA PHE A 106 10.65 -21.65 -16.29
C PHE A 106 9.52 -22.60 -16.71
N ALA A 107 8.30 -22.39 -16.22
CA ALA A 107 7.12 -23.18 -16.58
C ALA A 107 6.73 -23.05 -18.06
N MET A 108 6.98 -21.90 -18.69
CA MET A 108 6.69 -21.67 -20.12
C MET A 108 7.71 -22.28 -21.08
N GLY A 109 8.89 -22.70 -20.62
CA GLY A 109 9.86 -23.45 -21.42
C GLY A 109 10.26 -22.75 -22.74
N ALA A 110 10.13 -23.44 -23.87
CA ALA A 110 10.59 -22.97 -25.18
C ALA A 110 9.74 -21.82 -25.79
N GLU A 111 8.52 -21.59 -25.30
CA GLU A 111 7.64 -20.53 -25.81
C GLU A 111 7.94 -19.16 -25.17
N ALA A 112 8.76 -19.13 -24.10
CA ALA A 112 9.15 -17.92 -23.39
C ALA A 112 9.93 -16.90 -24.25
N GLY A 113 10.63 -17.36 -25.30
CA GLY A 113 11.39 -16.49 -26.20
C GLY A 113 10.54 -15.42 -26.87
N SER A 114 9.34 -15.78 -27.32
CA SER A 114 8.44 -14.84 -28.00
C SER A 114 7.89 -13.73 -27.09
N LEU A 115 7.80 -13.98 -25.79
CA LEU A 115 7.38 -12.99 -24.79
C LEU A 115 8.54 -12.12 -24.34
N LEU A 116 9.73 -12.70 -24.21
CA LEU A 116 10.96 -11.96 -23.90
C LEU A 116 11.32 -10.98 -25.02
N ASP A 117 11.14 -11.35 -26.29
CA ASP A 117 11.38 -10.46 -27.42
C ASP A 117 10.44 -9.25 -27.40
N LYS A 118 9.14 -9.46 -27.13
CA LYS A 118 8.16 -8.38 -26.99
C LYS A 118 8.45 -7.48 -25.77
N ALA A 119 8.86 -8.08 -24.66
CA ALA A 119 9.27 -7.34 -23.47
C ALA A 119 10.54 -6.51 -23.72
N ALA A 120 11.51 -7.08 -24.43
CA ALA A 120 12.73 -6.40 -24.84
C ALA A 120 12.43 -5.23 -25.80
N GLU A 121 11.48 -5.38 -26.71
CA GLU A 121 11.03 -4.30 -27.59
C GLU A 121 10.38 -3.15 -26.80
N ALA A 122 9.52 -3.46 -25.81
CA ALA A 122 8.93 -2.45 -24.92
C ALA A 122 10.00 -1.74 -24.06
N LEU A 123 10.98 -2.49 -23.55
CA LEU A 123 12.15 -1.94 -22.86
C LEU A 123 12.99 -1.05 -23.79
N GLY A 124 13.16 -1.44 -25.05
CA GLY A 124 13.83 -0.63 -26.07
C GLY A 124 13.10 0.69 -26.31
N GLN A 125 11.77 0.67 -26.41
CA GLN A 125 10.96 1.88 -26.59
C GLN A 125 11.07 2.83 -25.38
N THR A 126 11.01 2.30 -24.16
CA THR A 126 11.18 3.13 -22.95
C THR A 126 12.61 3.66 -22.81
N ALA A 127 13.61 2.86 -23.13
CA ALA A 127 15.01 3.29 -23.17
C ALA A 127 15.24 4.37 -24.24
N ALA A 128 14.58 4.30 -25.40
CA ALA A 128 14.65 5.32 -26.42
C ALA A 128 14.08 6.66 -25.93
N ILE A 129 12.93 6.64 -25.23
CA ILE A 129 12.35 7.83 -24.59
C ILE A 129 13.32 8.41 -23.54
N GLY A 130 13.90 7.53 -22.70
CA GLY A 130 14.92 7.91 -21.72
C GLY A 130 16.17 8.51 -22.37
N GLY A 131 16.61 7.96 -23.50
CA GLY A 131 17.73 8.45 -24.29
C GLY A 131 17.48 9.85 -24.86
N ILE A 132 16.27 10.13 -25.35
CA ILE A 132 15.86 11.46 -25.80
C ILE A 132 15.91 12.46 -24.63
N PHE A 133 15.38 12.08 -23.46
CA PHE A 133 15.44 12.93 -22.27
C PHE A 133 16.88 13.19 -21.82
N GLY A 134 17.72 12.15 -21.82
CA GLY A 134 19.14 12.26 -21.52
C GLY A 134 19.87 13.19 -22.49
N HIS A 135 19.62 13.06 -23.79
CA HIS A 135 20.16 13.96 -24.80
C HIS A 135 19.70 15.40 -24.59
N LEU A 136 18.42 15.62 -24.27
CA LEU A 136 17.88 16.95 -24.02
C LEU A 136 18.56 17.60 -22.81
N VAL A 137 18.72 16.86 -21.72
CA VAL A 137 19.44 17.33 -20.52
C VAL A 137 20.90 17.62 -20.85
N TYR A 138 21.59 16.71 -21.54
CA TYR A 138 22.98 16.87 -21.93
C TYR A 138 23.20 18.10 -22.82
N SER A 139 22.35 18.28 -23.85
CA SER A 139 22.39 19.45 -24.73
C SER A 139 22.08 20.75 -23.98
N LEU A 140 21.16 20.72 -23.01
CA LEU A 140 20.88 21.88 -22.14
C LEU A 140 22.11 22.26 -21.30
N PHE A 141 22.78 21.28 -20.69
CA PHE A 141 23.99 21.53 -19.90
C PHE A 141 25.14 22.08 -20.75
N ILE A 142 25.35 21.55 -21.96
CA ILE A 142 26.36 22.08 -22.88
C ILE A 142 26.02 23.53 -23.27
N GLY A 143 24.77 23.81 -23.64
CA GLY A 143 24.32 25.16 -23.96
C GLY A 143 24.57 26.13 -22.80
N LEU A 144 24.20 25.73 -21.59
CA LEU A 144 24.46 26.49 -20.36
C LEU A 144 25.97 26.73 -20.17
N ALA A 145 26.79 25.70 -20.31
CA ALA A 145 28.24 25.80 -20.15
C ALA A 145 28.88 26.75 -21.17
N ILE A 146 28.42 26.75 -22.42
CA ILE A 146 28.88 27.67 -23.47
C ILE A 146 28.49 29.11 -23.12
N VAL A 147 27.25 29.35 -22.67
CA VAL A 147 26.79 30.69 -22.26
C VAL A 147 27.60 31.21 -21.07
N VAL A 148 27.80 30.39 -20.04
CA VAL A 148 28.61 30.74 -18.87
C VAL A 148 30.05 31.04 -19.28
N ARG A 149 30.64 30.21 -20.14
CA ARG A 149 32.00 30.41 -20.66
C ARG A 149 32.11 31.67 -21.52
N SER A 150 31.10 31.99 -22.33
CA SER A 150 31.07 33.19 -23.18
C SER A 150 30.99 34.47 -22.33
N ILE A 151 30.12 34.48 -21.32
CA ILE A 151 30.00 35.59 -20.36
C ILE A 151 31.30 35.76 -19.56
N ALA A 152 31.91 34.65 -19.11
CA ALA A 152 33.19 34.67 -18.41
C ALA A 152 34.36 35.13 -19.30
N GLY A 153 34.34 34.81 -20.60
CA GLY A 153 35.33 35.25 -21.58
C GLY A 153 35.20 36.74 -21.94
N GLN A 154 34.00 37.31 -21.85
CA GLN A 154 33.71 38.74 -22.04
C GLN A 154 33.79 39.54 -20.73
N ALA A 155 34.50 39.05 -19.71
CA ALA A 155 34.64 39.69 -18.40
C ALA A 155 35.44 41.01 -18.45
N GLN A 156 34.86 42.03 -19.07
CA GLN A 156 34.78 43.39 -18.54
C GLN A 156 33.39 43.69 -17.96
N ILE A 157 32.44 42.74 -18.03
CA ILE A 157 31.18 42.80 -17.32
C ILE A 157 31.45 42.52 -15.84
N GLY A 158 31.18 43.49 -14.97
CA GLY A 158 31.49 43.40 -13.54
C GLY A 158 30.89 42.17 -12.86
N VAL A 159 31.65 41.56 -11.95
CA VAL A 159 31.30 40.35 -11.18
C VAL A 159 29.89 40.39 -10.58
N LEU A 160 29.41 41.59 -10.22
CA LEU A 160 28.06 41.83 -9.70
C LEU A 160 26.94 41.50 -10.70
N ALA A 161 27.11 41.80 -11.99
CA ALA A 161 26.07 41.56 -12.99
C ALA A 161 25.90 40.06 -13.30
N VAL A 162 27.01 39.31 -13.32
CA VAL A 162 26.99 37.85 -13.46
C VAL A 162 26.35 37.20 -12.23
N GLY A 163 26.70 37.67 -11.03
CA GLY A 163 26.06 37.22 -9.79
C GLY A 163 24.55 37.49 -9.75
N ALA A 164 24.12 38.68 -10.18
CA ALA A 164 22.71 39.04 -10.25
C ALA A 164 21.91 38.18 -11.24
N MET A 165 22.46 37.90 -12.42
CA MET A 165 21.83 37.00 -13.39
C MET A 165 21.73 35.56 -12.86
N ALA A 166 22.79 35.04 -12.23
CA ALA A 166 22.76 33.70 -11.64
C ALA A 166 21.72 33.59 -10.51
N LEU A 167 21.60 34.62 -9.66
CA LEU A 167 20.59 34.67 -8.61
C LEU A 167 19.16 34.77 -9.17
N MET A 168 18.94 35.55 -10.22
CA MET A 168 17.64 35.59 -10.91
C MET A 168 17.28 34.23 -11.50
N PHE A 169 18.24 33.56 -12.15
CA PHE A 169 18.01 32.24 -12.74
C PHE A 169 17.74 31.17 -11.67
N ALA A 170 18.50 31.18 -10.57
CA ALA A 170 18.28 30.30 -9.42
C ALA A 170 16.92 30.58 -8.76
N GLY A 171 16.55 31.84 -8.60
CA GLY A 171 15.24 32.25 -8.06
C GLY A 171 14.09 31.79 -8.95
N PHE A 172 14.22 31.94 -10.27
CA PHE A 172 13.21 31.50 -11.25
C PHE A 172 13.07 29.97 -11.27
N SER A 173 14.20 29.25 -11.24
CA SER A 173 14.25 27.79 -11.10
C SER A 173 13.55 27.31 -9.82
N LEU A 174 13.84 27.93 -8.67
CA LEU A 174 13.20 27.60 -7.40
C LEU A 174 11.70 27.94 -7.38
N TYR A 175 11.31 29.04 -8.04
CA TYR A 175 9.90 29.41 -8.18
C TYR A 175 9.11 28.37 -8.99
N ILE A 176 9.65 27.94 -10.14
CA ILE A 176 9.03 26.91 -10.97
C ILE A 176 8.98 25.57 -10.23
N SER A 177 10.09 25.16 -9.60
CA SER A 177 10.16 23.91 -8.82
C SER A 177 9.10 23.89 -7.70
N ARG A 178 8.97 24.99 -6.95
CA ARG A 178 7.93 25.12 -5.91
C ARG A 178 6.51 25.11 -6.48
N ARG A 179 6.29 25.68 -7.66
CA ARG A 179 4.97 25.68 -8.30
C ARG A 179 4.58 24.28 -8.76
N VAL A 180 5.50 23.55 -9.40
CA VAL A 180 5.27 22.16 -9.85
C VAL A 180 5.07 21.20 -8.67
N LEU A 181 5.85 21.35 -7.60
CA LEU A 181 5.69 20.57 -6.37
C LEU A 181 4.37 20.86 -5.64
N ARG A 182 3.80 22.06 -5.77
CA ARG A 182 2.48 22.38 -5.20
C ARG A 182 1.35 21.76 -6.00
N THR A 183 1.43 21.75 -7.33
CA THR A 183 0.41 21.12 -8.18
C THR A 183 0.41 19.60 -8.11
N LEU A 184 1.51 18.98 -7.68
CA LEU A 184 1.61 17.52 -7.50
C LEU A 184 1.09 17.04 -6.12
N LYS A 185 0.76 17.96 -5.21
CA LYS A 185 0.34 17.67 -3.82
C LYS A 185 -1.17 17.85 -3.59
N THR A 186 -1.89 18.35 -4.59
CA THR A 186 -3.36 18.43 -4.67
C THR A 186 -3.87 17.33 -5.55
#